data_AF-A0A6M0IFN6-F1
#
_entry.id   AF-A0A6M0IFN6-F1
#
_cell.length_a   1.000
_cell.length_b   1.000
_cell.length_c   1.000
_cell.angle_alpha   90.00
_cell.angle_beta   90.00
_cell.angle_gamma   90.00
#
_symmetry.space_group_name_H-M   'P 1'
#
loop_
_entity.id
_entity.type
_entity.pdbx_description
1 polymer ?
#
loop_
_entity_poly.entity_id
_entity_poly.type
_entity_poly.pdbx_seq_one_letter_code
_entity_poly.pdbx_strand_id
1 'polypeptide(L)'
;MFMKHALLVFFLLTPLFAVWAQSVPPPTLYPNPEAALQVYRSTLLRLRQEHTNQAELPDLKFFLFGMGNRAKYIYRNGRLINALTGHIEEQWAVKSEIIVPSEYLVHLTLDTGATIQIREDETGVWLLQTLPASARNPDRLPKPKRLDHTKSPLQLPRFADNTFGLVLRVLHHEVLINVVTGSDGIGRPVPSVLVYQNPRYRDAALMAMVLRETGNLQLIHNWIMALRNPADPASDTIAEADNLGQVLFLVSLAANRTHPVVQVVLDSVARFRKDDYILGKTDGADHPVFQTKWLKYGLKSLGLPDPYTIPKQYDSYSSQFWFDYTNEHVARTNVDEQTSLDSPYRVWADDHFYHEKRGRLGTIDYPLSWERNASDAHYPGLTVLDKEFVKRKLAFPYARHAAEMFLLLRHNQ
;
A
#
# COMPACT_ATOMS: atom_id res chain seq x y z
N MET A 1 -60.96 -45.61 -0.12
CA MET A 1 -60.96 -44.21 -0.59
C MET A 1 -59.66 -43.58 -0.10
N PHE A 2 -58.75 -43.28 -1.04
CA PHE A 2 -57.61 -42.32 -1.04
C PHE A 2 -56.88 -42.00 0.29
N MET A 3 -55.54 -41.96 0.40
CA MET A 3 -54.56 -41.55 -0.58
C MET A 3 -53.13 -41.87 -0.09
N LYS A 4 -52.30 -42.35 -1.00
CA LYS A 4 -50.83 -42.36 -0.90
C LYS A 4 -50.31 -40.92 -0.75
N HIS A 5 -49.39 -40.67 0.18
CA HIS A 5 -48.54 -39.49 0.13
C HIS A 5 -47.10 -39.93 -0.11
N ALA A 6 -46.64 -39.63 -1.32
CA ALA A 6 -45.28 -39.84 -1.78
C ALA A 6 -44.34 -38.83 -1.11
N LEU A 7 -43.22 -39.33 -0.59
CA LEU A 7 -42.10 -38.52 -0.13
C LEU A 7 -41.37 -37.97 -1.37
N LEU A 8 -41.56 -36.69 -1.67
CA LEU A 8 -40.85 -36.02 -2.77
C LEU A 8 -39.53 -35.44 -2.20
N VAL A 9 -38.45 -36.19 -2.34
CA VAL A 9 -37.09 -35.73 -2.04
C VAL A 9 -36.67 -34.78 -3.17
N PHE A 10 -36.70 -33.47 -2.90
CA PHE A 10 -36.11 -32.47 -3.77
C PHE A 10 -34.58 -32.54 -3.65
N PHE A 11 -33.94 -33.22 -4.61
CA PHE A 11 -32.53 -33.02 -4.89
C PHE A 11 -32.36 -31.60 -5.48
N LEU A 12 -31.91 -30.67 -4.66
CA LEU A 12 -31.34 -29.40 -5.12
C LEU A 12 -30.01 -29.72 -5.82
N LEU A 13 -30.09 -30.06 -7.11
CA LEU A 13 -28.98 -29.98 -8.05
C LEU A 13 -28.62 -28.49 -8.18
N THR A 14 -27.63 -28.04 -7.42
CA THR A 14 -26.98 -26.76 -7.69
C THR A 14 -26.30 -26.87 -9.05
N PRO A 15 -26.62 -26.01 -10.02
CA PRO A 15 -25.90 -26.01 -11.27
C PRO A 15 -24.47 -25.56 -11.00
N LEU A 16 -23.54 -26.45 -11.31
CA LEU A 16 -22.15 -26.16 -11.60
C LEU A 16 -22.09 -24.97 -12.56
N PHE A 17 -21.89 -23.76 -12.05
CA PHE A 17 -21.28 -22.71 -12.84
C PHE A 17 -19.80 -23.02 -12.93
N ALA A 18 -19.46 -23.92 -13.86
CA ALA A 18 -18.18 -23.87 -14.53
C ALA A 18 -18.13 -22.52 -15.24
N VAL A 19 -17.70 -21.48 -14.52
CA VAL A 19 -17.23 -20.24 -15.12
C VAL A 19 -16.02 -20.68 -15.94
N TRP A 20 -16.25 -20.84 -17.24
CA TRP A 20 -15.17 -20.95 -18.21
C TRP A 20 -14.25 -19.77 -17.92
N ALA A 21 -13.05 -20.06 -17.41
CA ALA A 21 -12.01 -19.07 -17.21
C ALA A 21 -11.61 -18.55 -18.59
N GLN A 22 -12.39 -17.60 -19.13
CA GLN A 22 -11.98 -16.82 -20.27
C GLN A 22 -10.68 -16.13 -19.85
N SER A 23 -9.58 -16.54 -20.46
CA SER A 23 -8.30 -15.88 -20.24
C SER A 23 -8.47 -14.42 -20.64
N VAL A 24 -8.32 -13.51 -19.67
CA VAL A 24 -8.29 -12.08 -19.94
C VAL A 24 -7.24 -11.83 -21.04
N PRO A 25 -7.61 -11.19 -22.16
CA PRO A 25 -6.69 -10.99 -23.26
C PRO A 25 -5.51 -10.13 -22.79
N PRO A 26 -4.28 -10.37 -23.30
CA PRO A 26 -3.14 -9.51 -23.01
C PRO A 26 -3.45 -8.04 -23.35
N PRO A 27 -2.85 -7.08 -22.62
CA PRO A 27 -3.04 -5.68 -22.94
C PRO A 27 -2.49 -5.35 -24.33
N THR A 28 -3.04 -4.32 -24.94
CA THR A 28 -2.50 -3.69 -26.14
C THR A 28 -1.65 -2.48 -25.79
N LEU A 29 -0.94 -1.94 -26.78
CA LEU A 29 -0.19 -0.69 -26.61
C LEU A 29 -1.12 0.44 -26.18
N TYR A 30 -0.67 1.21 -25.20
CA TYR A 30 -1.32 2.43 -24.76
C TYR A 30 -1.13 3.51 -25.82
N PRO A 31 -2.20 4.11 -26.36
CA PRO A 31 -2.12 4.88 -27.61
C PRO A 31 -1.52 6.28 -27.45
N ASN A 32 -1.71 6.95 -26.30
CA ASN A 32 -1.24 8.32 -26.10
C ASN A 32 -0.70 8.55 -24.67
N PRO A 33 0.51 8.05 -24.36
CA PRO A 33 1.13 8.21 -23.04
C PRO A 33 1.35 9.68 -22.63
N GLU A 34 1.70 10.55 -23.58
CA GLU A 34 1.95 11.97 -23.36
C GLU A 34 0.70 12.69 -22.85
N ALA A 35 -0.45 12.48 -23.51
CA ALA A 35 -1.71 13.07 -23.06
C ALA A 35 -2.11 12.57 -21.67
N ALA A 36 -1.97 11.26 -21.42
CA ALA A 36 -2.28 10.69 -20.10
C ALA A 36 -1.39 11.29 -18.99
N LEU A 37 -0.09 11.48 -19.26
CA LEU A 37 0.82 12.14 -18.32
C LEU A 37 0.43 13.59 -18.05
N GLN A 38 0.02 14.33 -19.08
CA GLN A 38 -0.41 15.73 -18.89
C GLN A 38 -1.69 15.84 -18.06
N VAL A 39 -2.65 14.93 -18.26
CA VAL A 39 -3.87 14.90 -17.43
C VAL A 39 -3.51 14.58 -15.98
N TYR A 40 -2.65 13.58 -15.74
CA TYR A 40 -2.17 13.26 -14.40
C TYR A 40 -1.48 14.44 -13.71
N ARG A 41 -0.53 15.09 -14.40
CA ARG A 41 0.17 16.28 -13.89
C ARG A 41 -0.77 17.42 -13.56
N SER A 42 -1.80 17.63 -14.38
CA SER A 42 -2.83 18.64 -14.13
C SER A 42 -3.64 18.34 -12.87
N THR A 43 -4.00 17.08 -12.65
CA THR A 43 -4.67 16.63 -11.42
C THR A 43 -3.78 16.79 -10.19
N LEU A 44 -2.50 16.38 -10.29
CA LEU A 44 -1.54 16.48 -9.19
C LEU A 44 -1.21 17.95 -8.84
N LEU A 45 -1.11 18.82 -9.85
CA LEU A 45 -0.92 20.26 -9.65
C LEU A 45 -2.09 20.87 -8.87
N ARG A 46 -3.32 20.49 -9.19
CA ARG A 46 -4.50 20.93 -8.42
C ARG A 46 -4.41 20.49 -6.96
N LEU A 47 -4.00 19.24 -6.71
CA LEU A 47 -3.82 18.76 -5.34
C LEU A 47 -2.74 19.57 -4.60
N ARG A 48 -1.62 19.91 -5.26
CA ARG A 48 -0.56 20.78 -4.71
C ARG A 48 -1.02 22.23 -4.47
N GLN A 49 -2.06 22.69 -5.15
CA GLN A 49 -2.67 24.00 -4.90
C GLN A 49 -3.58 23.96 -3.66
N GLU A 50 -4.23 22.82 -3.39
CA GLU A 50 -5.04 22.62 -2.19
C GLU A 50 -4.20 22.35 -0.94
N HIS A 51 -3.07 21.65 -1.10
CA HIS A 51 -2.09 21.36 -0.05
C HIS A 51 -0.79 22.12 -0.35
N THR A 52 -0.72 23.35 0.13
CA THR A 52 0.33 24.31 -0.26
C THR A 52 1.71 23.99 0.31
N ASN A 53 1.79 23.13 1.34
CA ASN A 53 3.06 22.67 1.90
C ASN A 53 3.75 21.68 0.95
N GLN A 54 4.95 22.03 0.49
CA GLN A 54 5.70 21.20 -0.45
C GLN A 54 7.04 20.73 0.13
N ALA A 55 7.51 19.57 -0.30
CA ALA A 55 8.86 19.06 -0.06
C ALA A 55 9.62 19.00 -1.38
N GLU A 56 10.81 19.59 -1.42
CA GLU A 56 11.76 19.34 -2.51
C GLU A 56 12.34 17.94 -2.37
N LEU A 57 12.00 17.07 -3.32
CA LEU A 57 12.46 15.68 -3.38
C LEU A 57 13.36 15.51 -4.63
N PRO A 58 14.39 14.65 -4.58
CA PRO A 58 15.28 14.46 -5.72
C PRO A 58 14.51 13.86 -6.90
N ASP A 59 14.59 14.53 -8.06
CA ASP A 59 13.93 14.11 -9.30
C ASP A 59 14.76 13.01 -9.99
N LEU A 60 14.44 11.76 -9.66
CA LEU A 60 15.06 10.59 -10.27
C LEU A 60 14.03 9.85 -11.12
N LYS A 61 14.36 9.66 -12.39
CA LYS A 61 13.51 8.94 -13.33
C LYS A 61 13.59 7.44 -13.11
N PHE A 62 12.63 6.90 -12.38
CA PHE A 62 12.41 5.46 -12.24
C PHE A 62 10.92 5.16 -12.07
N PHE A 63 10.53 3.90 -12.25
CA PHE A 63 9.18 3.42 -11.94
C PHE A 63 9.23 2.01 -11.37
N LEU A 64 8.40 1.73 -10.36
CA LEU A 64 8.32 0.41 -9.76
C LEU A 64 7.16 -0.39 -10.37
N PHE A 65 7.42 -1.66 -10.65
CA PHE A 65 6.42 -2.62 -11.10
C PHE A 65 6.37 -3.82 -10.17
N GLY A 66 5.24 -4.53 -10.18
CA GLY A 66 5.03 -5.72 -9.36
C GLY A 66 4.14 -5.45 -8.15
N MET A 67 3.03 -4.75 -8.35
CA MET A 67 1.98 -4.55 -7.35
C MET A 67 1.49 -5.88 -6.76
N GLY A 68 1.21 -5.89 -5.46
CA GLY A 68 0.74 -7.07 -4.74
C GLY A 68 1.83 -8.13 -4.59
N ASN A 69 1.46 -9.40 -4.60
CA ASN A 69 2.37 -10.54 -4.40
C ASN A 69 3.21 -10.92 -5.65
N ARG A 70 3.46 -9.96 -6.55
CA ARG A 70 4.24 -10.16 -7.78
C ARG A 70 5.74 -9.95 -7.55
N ALA A 71 6.57 -10.49 -8.44
CA ALA A 71 7.98 -10.10 -8.53
C ALA A 71 8.12 -8.59 -8.73
N LYS A 72 9.06 -7.99 -8.01
CA LYS A 72 9.27 -6.54 -7.96
C LYS A 72 10.33 -6.13 -8.96
N TYR A 73 10.02 -5.13 -9.78
CA TYR A 73 10.95 -4.59 -10.77
C TYR A 73 11.07 -3.08 -10.67
N ILE A 74 12.24 -2.58 -11.05
CA ILE A 74 12.57 -1.17 -11.21
C ILE A 74 12.86 -0.95 -12.68
N TYR A 75 12.09 -0.07 -13.32
CA TYR A 75 12.53 0.56 -14.55
C TYR A 75 13.42 1.76 -14.21
N ARG A 76 14.60 1.85 -14.82
CA ARG A 76 15.48 3.03 -14.74
C ARG A 76 16.43 3.10 -15.93
N ASN A 77 16.51 4.26 -16.60
CA ASN A 77 17.49 4.55 -17.65
C ASN A 77 17.62 3.44 -18.70
N GLY A 78 16.48 2.98 -19.25
CA GLY A 78 16.46 1.92 -20.26
C GLY A 78 16.77 0.52 -19.73
N ARG A 79 16.77 0.29 -18.42
CA ARG A 79 16.94 -1.03 -17.81
C ARG A 79 15.70 -1.41 -17.02
N LEU A 80 15.32 -2.67 -17.11
CA LEU A 80 14.37 -3.30 -16.19
C LEU A 80 15.14 -4.22 -15.26
N ILE A 81 15.09 -3.91 -13.97
CA ILE A 81 15.95 -4.50 -12.94
C ILE A 81 15.05 -5.19 -11.92
N ASN A 82 15.36 -6.42 -11.53
CA ASN A 82 14.73 -7.08 -10.39
C ASN A 82 15.08 -6.32 -9.10
N ALA A 83 14.08 -5.81 -8.40
CA ALA A 83 14.27 -4.88 -7.28
C ALA A 83 14.95 -5.53 -6.06
N LEU A 84 14.84 -6.85 -5.91
CA LEU A 84 15.37 -7.57 -4.75
C LEU A 84 16.78 -8.12 -5.01
N THR A 85 17.07 -8.52 -6.24
CA THR A 85 18.36 -9.14 -6.60
C THR A 85 19.33 -8.18 -7.30
N GLY A 86 18.82 -7.08 -7.86
CA GLY A 86 19.60 -6.17 -8.71
C GLY A 86 19.91 -6.72 -10.10
N HIS A 87 19.42 -7.92 -10.45
CA HIS A 87 19.59 -8.54 -11.76
C HIS A 87 18.91 -7.70 -12.86
N ILE A 88 19.58 -7.49 -13.98
CA ILE A 88 19.01 -6.79 -15.15
C ILE A 88 18.26 -7.82 -15.99
N GLU A 89 16.93 -7.72 -16.02
CA GLU A 89 16.07 -8.61 -16.80
C GLU A 89 16.06 -8.24 -18.28
N GLU A 90 16.03 -6.93 -18.56
CA GLU A 90 15.99 -6.40 -19.92
C GLU A 90 16.75 -5.07 -19.96
N GLN A 91 17.34 -4.76 -21.12
CA GLN A 91 18.05 -3.50 -21.35
C GLN A 91 17.87 -3.02 -22.78
N TRP A 92 17.64 -1.72 -22.95
CA TRP A 92 17.39 -1.07 -24.23
C TRP A 92 18.26 0.17 -24.44
N ALA A 93 18.58 0.46 -25.70
CA ALA A 93 19.15 1.74 -26.13
C ALA A 93 18.00 2.74 -26.34
N VAL A 94 17.75 3.54 -25.31
CA VAL A 94 16.58 4.44 -25.23
C VAL A 94 16.93 5.83 -25.75
N LYS A 95 16.15 6.29 -26.73
CA LYS A 95 16.18 7.66 -27.25
C LYS A 95 15.37 8.61 -26.36
N SER A 96 14.18 8.18 -25.95
CA SER A 96 13.32 8.92 -25.04
C SER A 96 12.43 7.99 -24.23
N GLU A 97 12.03 8.46 -23.04
CA GLU A 97 11.19 7.72 -22.10
C GLU A 97 10.10 8.62 -21.52
N ILE A 98 8.93 8.03 -21.28
CA ILE A 98 7.79 8.65 -20.62
C ILE A 98 7.29 7.68 -19.56
N ILE A 99 7.20 8.15 -18.32
CA ILE A 99 6.61 7.42 -17.21
C ILE A 99 5.24 8.03 -16.94
N VAL A 100 4.20 7.20 -16.94
CA VAL A 100 2.81 7.60 -16.64
C VAL A 100 2.37 6.86 -15.38
N PRO A 101 2.62 7.41 -14.18
CA PRO A 101 2.38 6.69 -12.92
C PRO A 101 0.93 6.23 -12.75
N SER A 102 -0.04 7.09 -13.12
CA SER A 102 -1.47 6.77 -13.02
C SER A 102 -1.92 5.64 -13.96
N GLU A 103 -1.17 5.34 -15.02
CA GLU A 103 -1.46 4.26 -15.96
C GLU A 103 -0.55 3.04 -15.78
N TYR A 104 0.31 3.05 -14.75
CA TYR A 104 1.29 2.00 -14.46
C TYR A 104 2.10 1.64 -15.72
N LEU A 105 2.59 2.67 -16.40
CA LEU A 105 3.14 2.59 -17.74
C LEU A 105 4.50 3.29 -17.81
N VAL A 106 5.46 2.60 -18.41
CA VAL A 106 6.68 3.18 -18.97
C VAL A 106 6.66 3.00 -20.48
N HIS A 107 6.76 4.09 -21.22
CA HIS A 107 6.84 4.10 -22.68
C HIS A 107 8.24 4.52 -23.12
N LEU A 108 8.88 3.73 -23.97
CA LEU A 108 10.22 3.95 -24.49
C LEU A 108 10.16 4.09 -26.01
N THR A 109 10.82 5.11 -26.54
CA THR A 109 11.23 5.15 -27.94
C THR A 109 12.71 4.79 -28.00
N LEU A 110 13.04 3.76 -28.79
CA LEU A 110 14.41 3.28 -28.96
C LEU A 110 15.12 4.07 -30.07
N ASP A 111 16.45 4.02 -30.09
CA ASP A 111 17.26 4.66 -31.14
C ASP A 111 16.93 4.13 -32.55
N THR A 112 16.46 2.89 -32.63
CA THR A 112 16.01 2.24 -33.88
C THR A 112 14.66 2.75 -34.37
N GLY A 113 13.95 3.58 -33.59
CA GLY A 113 12.58 4.00 -33.86
C GLY A 113 11.50 2.98 -33.48
N ALA A 114 11.89 1.85 -32.87
CA ALA A 114 10.95 0.93 -32.23
C ALA A 114 10.40 1.52 -30.93
N THR A 115 9.23 1.04 -30.50
CA THR A 115 8.64 1.40 -29.21
C THR A 115 8.59 0.18 -28.30
N ILE A 116 8.91 0.38 -27.02
CA ILE A 116 8.63 -0.57 -25.94
C ILE A 116 7.65 0.07 -24.96
N GLN A 117 6.66 -0.69 -24.50
CA GLN A 117 5.88 -0.32 -23.33
C GLN A 117 5.98 -1.39 -22.27
N ILE A 118 6.33 -0.97 -21.06
CA ILE A 118 6.22 -1.77 -19.84
C ILE A 118 4.93 -1.35 -19.16
N ARG A 119 3.98 -2.27 -19.02
CA ARG A 119 2.65 -1.99 -18.46
C ARG A 119 2.31 -2.96 -17.37
N GLU A 120 1.69 -2.49 -16.30
CA GLU A 120 1.13 -3.37 -15.28
C GLU A 120 -0.40 -3.24 -15.21
N ASP A 121 -1.08 -4.39 -15.23
CA ASP A 121 -2.53 -4.50 -15.13
C ASP A 121 -2.96 -5.49 -14.05
N GLU A 122 -4.25 -5.81 -13.97
CA GLU A 122 -4.83 -6.75 -13.01
C GLU A 122 -4.26 -8.17 -13.14
N THR A 123 -3.55 -8.51 -14.21
CA THR A 123 -3.08 -9.86 -14.52
C THR A 123 -1.57 -10.05 -14.50
N GLY A 124 -0.78 -8.97 -14.60
CA GLY A 124 0.67 -9.01 -14.44
C GLY A 124 1.40 -7.80 -15.00
N VAL A 125 2.72 -7.92 -15.11
CA VAL A 125 3.59 -6.93 -15.76
C VAL A 125 3.92 -7.41 -17.16
N TRP A 126 3.72 -6.55 -18.15
CA TRP A 126 3.77 -6.87 -19.57
C TRP A 126 4.80 -6.00 -20.29
N LEU A 127 5.51 -6.62 -21.21
CA LEU A 127 6.32 -5.98 -22.24
C LEU A 127 5.57 -6.05 -23.57
N LEU A 128 5.33 -4.88 -24.16
CA LEU A 128 4.72 -4.73 -25.46
C LEU A 128 5.72 -4.03 -26.38
N GLN A 129 5.87 -4.51 -27.61
CA GLN A 129 6.86 -3.99 -28.55
C GLN A 129 6.23 -3.71 -29.92
N THR A 130 6.62 -2.59 -30.52
CA THR A 130 6.42 -2.34 -31.95
C THR A 130 7.71 -2.54 -32.72
N LEU A 131 7.58 -2.85 -34.01
CA LEU A 131 8.70 -2.80 -34.94
C LEU A 131 8.91 -1.36 -35.44
N PRO A 132 10.15 -0.98 -35.80
CA PRO A 132 10.43 0.28 -36.49
C PRO A 132 9.52 0.44 -37.72
N ALA A 133 9.19 1.68 -38.08
CA ALA A 133 8.31 1.97 -39.22
C ALA A 133 8.79 1.31 -40.53
N SER A 134 10.11 1.21 -40.73
CA SER A 134 10.75 0.57 -41.88
C SER A 134 10.62 -0.96 -41.94
N ALA A 135 10.23 -1.61 -40.84
CA ALA A 135 10.12 -3.07 -40.72
C ALA A 135 8.71 -3.53 -40.30
N ARG A 136 7.70 -2.66 -40.37
CA ARG A 136 6.30 -3.02 -40.03
C ARG A 136 5.71 -3.94 -41.09
N ASN A 137 5.81 -5.24 -40.86
CA ASN A 137 4.85 -6.20 -41.39
C ASN A 137 3.75 -6.43 -40.32
N PRO A 138 2.48 -6.08 -40.58
CA PRO A 138 1.38 -6.28 -39.63
C PRO A 138 1.25 -7.72 -39.13
N ASP A 139 1.62 -8.70 -39.95
CA ASP A 139 1.49 -10.13 -39.65
C ASP A 139 2.61 -10.68 -38.75
N ARG A 140 3.60 -9.86 -38.38
CA ARG A 140 4.78 -10.25 -37.59
C ARG A 140 5.04 -9.36 -36.37
N LEU A 141 4.02 -8.71 -35.82
CA LEU A 141 4.18 -7.95 -34.59
C LEU A 141 4.56 -8.88 -33.42
N PRO A 142 5.54 -8.49 -32.57
CA PRO A 142 5.86 -9.22 -31.36
C PRO A 142 4.62 -9.37 -30.49
N LYS A 143 4.36 -10.60 -30.03
CA LYS A 143 3.27 -10.84 -29.06
C LYS A 143 3.61 -10.20 -27.72
N PRO A 144 2.63 -9.66 -26.98
CA PRO A 144 2.85 -9.21 -25.61
C PRO A 144 3.49 -10.31 -24.75
N LYS A 145 4.59 -9.98 -24.07
CA LYS A 145 5.31 -10.88 -23.15
C LYS A 145 4.95 -10.49 -21.72
N ARG A 146 4.32 -11.38 -20.96
CA ARG A 146 4.21 -11.19 -19.50
C ARG A 146 5.53 -11.58 -18.86
N LEU A 147 6.01 -10.79 -17.91
CA LEU A 147 7.22 -11.09 -17.15
C LEU A 147 6.98 -12.26 -16.19
N ASP A 148 8.02 -13.04 -15.96
CA ASP A 148 7.98 -14.19 -15.07
C ASP A 148 7.63 -13.79 -13.64
N HIS A 149 6.94 -14.67 -12.91
CA HIS A 149 6.52 -14.43 -11.52
C HIS A 149 5.66 -13.17 -11.29
N THR A 150 5.02 -12.64 -12.34
CA THR A 150 4.05 -11.53 -12.22
C THR A 150 2.60 -11.95 -12.43
N LYS A 151 2.35 -13.23 -12.74
CA LYS A 151 0.99 -13.77 -12.89
C LYS A 151 0.33 -13.92 -11.52
N SER A 152 -0.29 -12.85 -11.05
CA SER A 152 -1.14 -12.87 -9.86
C SER A 152 -2.25 -11.83 -9.99
N PRO A 153 -3.53 -12.23 -9.82
CA PRO A 153 -4.65 -11.32 -9.95
C PRO A 153 -4.74 -10.32 -8.78
N LEU A 154 -5.07 -9.08 -9.10
CA LEU A 154 -5.40 -8.03 -8.13
C LEU A 154 -6.41 -7.06 -8.75
N GLN A 155 -7.01 -6.17 -7.95
CA GLN A 155 -7.97 -5.18 -8.43
C GLN A 155 -7.30 -3.81 -8.57
N LEU A 156 -7.47 -3.13 -9.71
CA LEU A 156 -6.93 -1.79 -9.99
C LEU A 156 -8.03 -0.77 -10.33
N PRO A 157 -8.89 -0.40 -9.37
CA PRO A 157 -9.96 0.56 -9.58
C PRO A 157 -9.48 1.86 -10.25
N ARG A 158 -10.32 2.41 -11.14
CA ARG A 158 -10.03 3.63 -11.89
C ARG A 158 -10.30 4.92 -11.10
N PHE A 159 -11.10 4.83 -10.03
CA PHE A 159 -11.53 5.96 -9.20
C PHE A 159 -12.12 7.13 -10.02
N ALA A 160 -12.87 6.81 -11.08
CA ALA A 160 -13.42 7.80 -12.01
C ALA A 160 -14.47 8.73 -11.36
N ASP A 161 -15.00 8.33 -10.22
CA ASP A 161 -15.93 9.05 -9.35
C ASP A 161 -15.25 10.07 -8.41
N ASN A 162 -13.92 10.18 -8.42
CA ASN A 162 -13.18 11.04 -7.50
C ASN A 162 -12.35 12.11 -8.25
N THR A 163 -12.41 13.36 -7.77
CA THR A 163 -11.68 14.51 -8.32
C THR A 163 -10.18 14.26 -8.47
N PHE A 164 -9.59 13.50 -7.55
CA PHE A 164 -8.19 13.12 -7.52
C PHE A 164 -7.97 11.65 -7.91
N GLY A 165 -8.88 11.05 -8.70
CA GLY A 165 -8.85 9.64 -9.07
C GLY A 165 -7.50 9.17 -9.64
N LEU A 166 -6.83 9.99 -10.47
CA LEU A 166 -5.50 9.65 -11.00
C LEU A 166 -4.40 9.66 -9.92
N VAL A 167 -4.51 10.53 -8.90
CA VAL A 167 -3.59 10.52 -7.75
C VAL A 167 -3.87 9.32 -6.85
N LEU A 168 -5.15 8.99 -6.61
CA LEU A 168 -5.54 7.78 -5.88
C LEU A 168 -4.99 6.51 -6.54
N ARG A 169 -4.92 6.45 -7.88
CA ARG A 169 -4.28 5.34 -8.59
C ARG A 169 -2.80 5.21 -8.26
N VAL A 170 -2.07 6.32 -8.14
CA VAL A 170 -0.64 6.32 -7.79
C VAL A 170 -0.44 5.94 -6.31
N LEU A 171 -1.22 6.50 -5.41
CA LEU A 171 -1.16 6.15 -3.98
C LEU A 171 -1.52 4.67 -3.74
N HIS A 172 -2.53 4.16 -4.44
CA HIS A 172 -2.89 2.75 -4.39
C HIS A 172 -1.76 1.84 -4.90
N HIS A 173 -1.07 2.25 -5.97
CA HIS A 173 0.14 1.56 -6.43
C HIS A 173 1.22 1.54 -5.36
N GLU A 174 1.46 2.66 -4.69
CA GLU A 174 2.47 2.78 -3.63
C GLU A 174 2.12 1.96 -2.37
N VAL A 175 0.83 1.70 -2.11
CA VAL A 175 0.42 0.69 -1.12
C VAL A 175 0.68 -0.72 -1.63
N LEU A 176 0.27 -1.04 -2.86
CA LEU A 176 0.37 -2.40 -3.43
C LEU A 176 1.81 -2.85 -3.67
N ILE A 177 2.70 -1.96 -4.12
CA ILE A 177 4.12 -2.28 -4.39
C ILE A 177 4.87 -2.67 -3.11
N ASN A 178 4.34 -2.27 -1.96
CA ASN A 178 4.87 -2.55 -0.64
C ASN A 178 4.30 -3.85 -0.03
N VAL A 179 3.55 -4.64 -0.81
CA VAL A 179 3.26 -6.04 -0.47
C VAL A 179 4.36 -6.92 -1.04
N VAL A 180 5.18 -7.52 -0.18
CA VAL A 180 6.35 -8.32 -0.58
C VAL A 180 6.09 -9.79 -0.31
N THR A 181 6.42 -10.64 -1.29
CA THR A 181 6.24 -12.09 -1.16
C THR A 181 7.55 -12.73 -0.71
N GLY A 182 7.50 -13.46 0.41
CA GLY A 182 8.65 -14.23 0.88
C GLY A 182 8.87 -15.49 0.05
N SER A 183 9.93 -16.24 0.36
CA SER A 183 10.20 -17.56 -0.23
C SER A 183 9.09 -18.59 0.04
N ASP A 184 8.26 -18.35 1.06
CA ASP A 184 7.10 -19.14 1.43
C ASP A 184 5.83 -18.78 0.63
N GLY A 185 5.91 -17.84 -0.33
CA GLY A 185 4.77 -17.43 -1.14
C GLY A 185 3.75 -16.57 -0.41
N ILE A 186 4.03 -16.13 0.83
CA ILE A 186 3.12 -15.31 1.63
C ILE A 186 3.40 -13.82 1.38
N GLY A 187 2.36 -13.08 0.96
CA GLY A 187 2.39 -11.63 0.78
C GLY A 187 2.34 -10.88 2.11
N ARG A 188 3.32 -10.01 2.34
CA ARG A 188 3.53 -9.28 3.59
C ARG A 188 3.50 -7.77 3.34
N PRO A 189 2.67 -7.00 4.06
CA PRO A 189 2.64 -5.54 3.94
C PRO A 189 3.82 -4.93 4.71
N VAL A 190 4.86 -4.49 4.01
CA VAL A 190 6.03 -3.82 4.62
C VAL A 190 5.94 -2.30 4.45
N PRO A 191 6.55 -1.48 5.32
CA PRO A 191 6.47 -0.02 5.17
C PRO A 191 7.11 0.50 3.87
N SER A 192 8.21 -0.11 3.42
CA SER A 192 8.85 0.19 2.13
C SER A 192 9.67 -1.01 1.64
N VAL A 193 9.36 -1.51 0.44
CA VAL A 193 9.99 -2.71 -0.15
C VAL A 193 11.51 -2.62 -0.30
N LEU A 194 12.07 -1.40 -0.38
CA LEU A 194 13.50 -1.19 -0.62
C LEU A 194 14.35 -1.06 0.64
N VAL A 195 13.73 -0.78 1.80
CA VAL A 195 14.48 -0.51 3.04
C VAL A 195 13.95 -1.24 4.27
N TYR A 196 12.79 -1.88 4.20
CA TYR A 196 12.23 -2.67 5.30
C TYR A 196 12.04 -4.12 4.88
N GLN A 197 12.50 -5.03 5.74
CA GLN A 197 12.38 -6.48 5.52
C GLN A 197 11.12 -7.06 6.17
N ASN A 198 10.62 -6.41 7.22
CA ASN A 198 9.53 -6.92 8.05
C ASN A 198 8.33 -5.96 8.05
N PRO A 199 7.10 -6.49 8.12
CA PRO A 199 5.91 -5.70 8.43
C PRO A 199 6.04 -4.99 9.78
N ARG A 200 5.34 -3.85 9.88
CA ARG A 200 4.95 -3.23 11.14
C ARG A 200 3.44 -3.21 11.23
N TYR A 201 2.86 -3.56 12.36
CA TYR A 201 1.41 -3.71 12.48
C TYR A 201 0.69 -2.38 12.27
N ARG A 202 1.30 -1.26 12.67
CA ARG A 202 0.74 0.07 12.46
C ARG A 202 0.62 0.40 10.98
N ASP A 203 1.69 0.23 10.22
CA ASP A 203 1.71 0.41 8.76
C ASP A 203 0.78 -0.59 8.07
N ALA A 204 0.86 -1.86 8.46
CA ALA A 204 0.06 -2.94 7.90
C ALA A 204 -1.45 -2.73 8.13
N ALA A 205 -1.86 -2.20 9.28
CA ALA A 205 -3.26 -1.91 9.57
C ALA A 205 -3.82 -0.83 8.64
N LEU A 206 -3.07 0.26 8.42
CA LEU A 206 -3.47 1.32 7.49
C LEU A 206 -3.46 0.83 6.03
N MET A 207 -2.45 0.06 5.64
CA MET A 207 -2.46 -0.62 4.33
C MET A 207 -3.68 -1.53 4.18
N ALA A 208 -4.03 -2.31 5.22
CA ALA A 208 -5.17 -3.22 5.18
C ALA A 208 -6.51 -2.49 5.03
N MET A 209 -6.65 -1.27 5.57
CA MET A 209 -7.82 -0.42 5.30
C MET A 209 -7.94 -0.08 3.82
N VAL A 210 -6.85 0.35 3.18
CA VAL A 210 -6.82 0.61 1.72
C VAL A 210 -7.11 -0.67 0.93
N LEU A 211 -6.46 -1.78 1.26
CA LEU A 211 -6.68 -3.06 0.60
C LEU A 211 -8.13 -3.55 0.75
N ARG A 212 -8.80 -3.25 1.87
CA ARG A 212 -10.23 -3.53 2.03
C ARG A 212 -11.07 -2.68 1.10
N GLU A 213 -10.82 -1.37 1.05
CA GLU A 213 -11.57 -0.44 0.20
C GLU A 213 -11.40 -0.73 -1.30
N THR A 214 -10.26 -1.29 -1.71
CA THR A 214 -9.96 -1.58 -3.12
C THR A 214 -10.18 -3.03 -3.52
N GLY A 215 -10.66 -3.89 -2.60
CA GLY A 215 -10.91 -5.31 -2.90
C GLY A 215 -9.63 -6.15 -3.05
N ASN A 216 -8.58 -5.79 -2.33
CA ASN A 216 -7.25 -6.41 -2.39
C ASN A 216 -6.81 -7.10 -1.08
N LEU A 217 -7.68 -7.28 -0.09
CA LEU A 217 -7.34 -7.95 1.20
C LEU A 217 -6.76 -9.35 1.02
N GLN A 218 -7.14 -10.08 -0.03
CA GLN A 218 -6.61 -11.41 -0.33
C GLN A 218 -5.09 -11.45 -0.45
N LEU A 219 -4.45 -10.33 -0.79
CA LEU A 219 -3.00 -10.24 -0.95
C LEU A 219 -2.23 -10.44 0.37
N ILE A 220 -2.86 -10.11 1.51
CA ILE A 220 -2.26 -10.22 2.85
C ILE A 220 -2.99 -11.21 3.76
N HIS A 221 -4.06 -11.85 3.27
CA HIS A 221 -4.89 -12.78 4.04
C HIS A 221 -4.06 -13.88 4.71
N ASN A 222 -3.20 -14.56 3.95
CA ASN A 222 -2.40 -15.66 4.49
C ASN A 222 -1.37 -15.19 5.53
N TRP A 223 -0.88 -13.96 5.42
CA TRP A 223 -0.01 -13.38 6.43
C TRP A 223 -0.78 -13.12 7.73
N ILE A 224 -2.00 -12.56 7.66
CA ILE A 224 -2.87 -12.36 8.83
C ILE A 224 -3.16 -13.70 9.53
N MET A 225 -3.50 -14.74 8.76
CA MET A 225 -3.75 -16.09 9.29
C MET A 225 -2.52 -16.76 9.92
N ALA A 226 -1.32 -16.29 9.57
CA ALA A 226 -0.07 -16.78 10.12
C ALA A 226 0.40 -16.02 11.37
N LEU A 227 -0.28 -14.94 11.78
CA LEU A 227 0.11 -14.18 12.97
C LEU A 227 0.05 -15.05 14.23
N ARG A 228 1.14 -15.07 15.01
CA ARG A 228 1.22 -15.79 16.29
C ARG A 228 1.79 -14.94 17.42
N ASN A 229 2.46 -13.83 17.08
CA ASN A 229 3.08 -12.92 18.03
C ASN A 229 2.37 -11.56 17.96
N PRO A 230 1.91 -11.01 19.09
CA PRO A 230 1.31 -9.68 19.12
C PRO A 230 2.32 -8.53 19.01
N ALA A 231 3.63 -8.78 19.02
CA ALA A 231 4.67 -7.79 18.78
C ALA A 231 5.18 -7.84 17.33
N ASP A 232 5.62 -6.69 16.82
CA ASP A 232 6.21 -6.57 15.50
C ASP A 232 7.45 -7.46 15.35
N PRO A 233 7.64 -8.15 14.21
CA PRO A 233 8.83 -8.96 13.96
C PRO A 233 10.14 -8.13 13.91
N ALA A 234 10.04 -6.81 13.77
CA ALA A 234 11.18 -5.89 13.72
C ALA A 234 11.66 -5.42 15.11
N SER A 235 10.90 -5.66 16.20
CA SER A 235 11.28 -5.20 17.53
C SER A 235 12.03 -6.28 18.30
N ASP A 236 13.36 -6.29 18.25
CA ASP A 236 14.17 -7.22 19.04
C ASP A 236 14.19 -6.91 20.55
N THR A 237 13.58 -5.80 21.02
CA THR A 237 13.73 -5.39 22.44
C THR A 237 12.52 -4.79 23.16
N ILE A 238 11.47 -4.30 22.49
CA ILE A 238 10.30 -3.70 23.19
C ILE A 238 9.01 -4.02 22.43
N ALA A 239 8.11 -4.79 23.06
CA ALA A 239 6.75 -4.95 22.54
C ALA A 239 5.99 -3.62 22.67
N GLU A 240 5.64 -2.99 21.55
CA GLU A 240 4.86 -1.75 21.55
C GLU A 240 3.40 -2.03 21.91
N ALA A 241 2.81 -1.17 22.74
CA ALA A 241 1.49 -1.44 23.32
C ALA A 241 0.33 -1.25 22.32
N ASP A 242 0.51 -0.41 21.28
CA ASP A 242 -0.48 -0.20 20.22
C ASP A 242 -0.63 -1.41 19.29
N ASN A 243 0.41 -2.24 19.17
CA ASN A 243 0.38 -3.47 18.36
C ASN A 243 -0.77 -4.40 18.76
N LEU A 244 -1.14 -4.45 20.05
CA LEU A 244 -2.20 -5.31 20.55
C LEU A 244 -3.53 -5.06 19.82
N GLY A 245 -3.92 -3.79 19.71
CA GLY A 245 -5.14 -3.40 19.02
C GLY A 245 -5.06 -3.58 17.51
N GLN A 246 -3.91 -3.26 16.93
CA GLN A 246 -3.65 -3.38 15.48
C GLN A 246 -3.74 -4.84 15.03
N VAL A 247 -3.16 -5.78 15.80
CA VAL A 247 -3.24 -7.22 15.52
C VAL A 247 -4.68 -7.73 15.60
N LEU A 248 -5.44 -7.34 16.63
CA LEU A 248 -6.86 -7.72 16.72
C LEU A 248 -7.67 -7.18 15.54
N PHE A 249 -7.44 -5.92 15.16
CA PHE A 249 -8.05 -5.34 13.96
C PHE A 249 -7.67 -6.12 12.69
N LEU A 250 -6.38 -6.40 12.46
CA LEU A 250 -5.93 -7.18 11.33
C LEU A 250 -6.59 -8.57 11.28
N VAL A 251 -6.65 -9.28 12.41
CA VAL A 251 -7.33 -10.57 12.52
C VAL A 251 -8.81 -10.45 12.14
N SER A 252 -9.50 -9.38 12.53
CA SER A 252 -10.91 -9.17 12.19
C SER A 252 -11.18 -9.09 10.67
N LEU A 253 -10.15 -8.81 9.86
CA LEU A 253 -10.25 -8.74 8.40
C LEU A 253 -10.16 -10.09 7.68
N ALA A 254 -9.67 -11.14 8.35
CA ALA A 254 -9.44 -12.46 7.74
C ALA A 254 -10.00 -13.64 8.55
N ALA A 255 -10.25 -13.44 9.83
CA ALA A 255 -10.67 -14.46 10.77
C ALA A 255 -11.62 -13.87 11.83
N ASN A 256 -11.84 -14.63 12.89
CA ASN A 256 -12.68 -14.23 14.02
C ASN A 256 -11.91 -14.40 15.33
N ARG A 257 -12.61 -14.19 16.45
CA ARG A 257 -12.06 -14.27 17.82
C ARG A 257 -11.41 -15.61 18.21
N THR A 258 -11.58 -16.69 17.44
CA THR A 258 -10.94 -17.99 17.71
C THR A 258 -9.53 -18.11 17.10
N HIS A 259 -9.04 -17.09 16.40
CA HIS A 259 -7.70 -17.11 15.84
C HIS A 259 -6.64 -17.18 16.99
N PRO A 260 -5.60 -18.03 16.90
CA PRO A 260 -4.70 -18.29 18.03
C PRO A 260 -4.03 -17.06 18.64
N VAL A 261 -3.67 -16.06 17.80
CA VAL A 261 -3.03 -14.82 18.31
C VAL A 261 -3.97 -13.98 19.19
N VAL A 262 -5.30 -14.14 19.08
CA VAL A 262 -6.25 -13.35 19.85
C VAL A 262 -6.06 -13.61 21.34
N GLN A 263 -5.95 -14.88 21.75
CA GLN A 263 -5.69 -15.20 23.15
C GLN A 263 -4.33 -14.67 23.61
N VAL A 264 -3.29 -14.77 22.76
CA VAL A 264 -1.96 -14.24 23.07
C VAL A 264 -1.98 -12.72 23.26
N VAL A 265 -2.78 -12.00 22.47
CA VAL A 265 -3.01 -10.56 22.67
C VAL A 265 -3.70 -10.31 24.00
N LEU A 266 -4.81 -10.98 24.29
CA LEU A 266 -5.58 -10.78 25.52
C LEU A 266 -4.73 -11.03 26.77
N ASP A 267 -3.93 -12.11 26.78
CA ASP A 267 -2.99 -12.41 27.85
C ASP A 267 -1.89 -11.35 27.95
N SER A 268 -1.46 -10.79 26.82
CA SER A 268 -0.43 -9.75 26.77
C SER A 268 -0.90 -8.39 27.32
N VAL A 269 -2.20 -8.07 27.22
CA VAL A 269 -2.74 -6.78 27.69
C VAL A 269 -2.45 -6.57 29.17
N ALA A 270 -2.46 -7.62 29.98
CA ALA A 270 -2.20 -7.54 31.42
C ALA A 270 -0.86 -6.85 31.76
N ARG A 271 0.15 -6.98 30.89
CA ARG A 271 1.49 -6.38 31.09
C ARG A 271 1.51 -4.86 30.91
N PHE A 272 0.55 -4.33 30.16
CA PHE A 272 0.43 -2.90 29.87
C PHE A 272 -0.70 -2.23 30.65
N ARG A 273 -1.46 -2.98 31.44
CA ARG A 273 -2.62 -2.45 32.12
C ARG A 273 -2.22 -1.41 33.16
N LYS A 274 -2.84 -0.24 33.09
CA LYS A 274 -2.77 0.82 34.10
C LYS A 274 -4.19 1.27 34.39
N ASP A 275 -4.70 0.91 35.58
CA ASP A 275 -6.08 1.13 35.98
C ASP A 275 -7.09 0.56 34.96
N ASP A 276 -7.81 1.44 34.27
CA ASP A 276 -8.80 1.14 33.23
C ASP A 276 -8.31 1.45 31.80
N TYR A 277 -7.02 1.67 31.58
CA TYR A 277 -6.41 1.85 30.26
C TYR A 277 -5.12 1.03 30.08
N ILE A 278 -4.46 1.15 28.93
CA ILE A 278 -3.13 0.56 28.71
C ILE A 278 -2.06 1.63 28.55
N LEU A 279 -0.89 1.36 29.11
CA LEU A 279 0.31 2.20 29.02
C LEU A 279 1.53 1.34 28.72
N GLY A 280 2.18 1.63 27.60
CA GLY A 280 3.51 1.13 27.26
C GLY A 280 4.22 2.10 26.33
N LYS A 281 5.24 1.61 25.62
CA LYS A 281 5.95 2.41 24.60
C LYS A 281 5.34 2.23 23.22
N THR A 282 5.35 3.29 22.44
CA THR A 282 5.13 3.35 20.99
C THR A 282 6.13 4.36 20.44
N ASP A 283 6.96 3.99 19.47
CA ASP A 283 8.11 4.79 18.99
C ASP A 283 8.98 5.33 20.14
N GLY A 284 9.17 4.53 21.21
CA GLY A 284 10.00 4.87 22.37
C GLY A 284 9.36 5.83 23.39
N ALA A 285 8.13 6.30 23.18
CA ALA A 285 7.41 7.22 24.08
C ALA A 285 6.07 6.66 24.57
N ASP A 286 5.53 7.26 25.62
CA ASP A 286 4.24 6.88 26.21
C ASP A 286 3.10 7.52 25.41
N HIS A 287 2.18 6.70 24.91
CA HIS A 287 1.03 7.14 24.11
C HIS A 287 -0.28 6.46 24.56
N PRO A 288 -0.71 6.63 25.82
CA PRO A 288 -1.79 5.84 26.39
C PRO A 288 -3.16 6.10 25.76
N VAL A 289 -3.40 7.30 25.18
CA VAL A 289 -4.67 7.59 24.47
C VAL A 289 -4.68 6.81 23.16
N PHE A 290 -3.61 6.92 22.37
CA PHE A 290 -3.48 6.24 21.08
C PHE A 290 -3.46 4.71 21.23
N GLN A 291 -2.68 4.20 22.19
CA GLN A 291 -2.60 2.76 22.49
C GLN A 291 -3.97 2.21 22.90
N THR A 292 -4.68 2.91 23.80
CA THR A 292 -5.99 2.47 24.27
C THR A 292 -7.05 2.56 23.16
N LYS A 293 -7.02 3.58 22.30
CA LYS A 293 -7.89 3.66 21.11
C LYS A 293 -7.71 2.44 20.19
N TRP A 294 -6.47 2.07 19.88
CA TRP A 294 -6.18 0.87 19.10
C TRP A 294 -6.73 -0.39 19.76
N LEU A 295 -6.47 -0.59 21.06
CA LEU A 295 -6.96 -1.77 21.77
C LEU A 295 -8.48 -1.87 21.72
N LYS A 296 -9.18 -0.78 22.06
CA LYS A 296 -10.65 -0.73 22.04
C LYS A 296 -11.21 -1.03 20.65
N TYR A 297 -10.62 -0.44 19.62
CA TYR A 297 -11.02 -0.69 18.23
C TYR A 297 -10.81 -2.15 17.79
N GLY A 298 -9.67 -2.74 18.16
CA GLY A 298 -9.37 -4.14 17.89
C GLY A 298 -10.34 -5.09 18.59
N LEU A 299 -10.63 -4.84 19.88
CA LEU A 299 -11.62 -5.62 20.66
C LEU A 299 -13.01 -5.52 20.02
N LYS A 300 -13.47 -4.29 19.72
CA LYS A 300 -14.75 -4.00 19.06
C LYS A 300 -14.86 -4.73 17.71
N SER A 301 -13.81 -4.72 16.90
CA SER A 301 -13.79 -5.36 15.58
C SER A 301 -13.97 -6.88 15.62
N LEU A 302 -13.65 -7.52 16.75
CA LEU A 302 -13.83 -8.96 16.97
C LEU A 302 -15.03 -9.31 17.87
N GLY A 303 -15.81 -8.33 18.30
CA GLY A 303 -16.91 -8.52 19.25
C GLY A 303 -16.44 -9.04 20.61
N LEU A 304 -15.25 -8.62 21.05
CA LEU A 304 -14.68 -8.96 22.36
C LEU A 304 -15.11 -7.92 23.42
N PRO A 305 -15.19 -8.32 24.70
CA PRO A 305 -15.48 -7.37 25.78
C PRO A 305 -14.44 -6.25 25.86
N ASP A 306 -14.91 -5.03 26.10
CA ASP A 306 -14.08 -3.83 26.21
C ASP A 306 -14.30 -3.19 27.60
N PRO A 307 -13.44 -3.51 28.58
CA PRO A 307 -13.48 -2.90 29.92
C PRO A 307 -12.68 -1.60 30.03
N TYR A 308 -12.15 -1.05 28.92
CA TYR A 308 -11.16 0.04 28.97
C TYR A 308 -11.78 1.42 28.73
N THR A 309 -11.21 2.44 29.37
CA THR A 309 -11.56 3.85 29.18
C THR A 309 -10.41 4.58 28.49
N ILE A 310 -10.68 5.45 27.51
CA ILE A 310 -9.62 6.27 26.92
C ILE A 310 -9.25 7.38 27.93
N PRO A 311 -7.98 7.49 28.33
CA PRO A 311 -7.58 8.46 29.36
C PRO A 311 -7.72 9.90 28.84
N LYS A 312 -8.16 10.81 29.71
CA LYS A 312 -8.34 12.24 29.38
C LYS A 312 -7.04 13.03 29.55
N GLN A 313 -6.04 12.71 28.74
CA GLN A 313 -4.75 13.39 28.75
C GLN A 313 -4.26 13.72 27.35
N TYR A 314 -3.29 14.63 27.26
CA TYR A 314 -2.62 14.91 26.00
C TYR A 314 -1.80 13.70 25.53
N ASP A 315 -1.87 13.44 24.23
CA ASP A 315 -1.14 12.40 23.53
C ASP A 315 -0.96 12.84 22.07
N SER A 316 0.29 13.03 21.64
CA SER A 316 0.61 13.52 20.30
C SER A 316 0.28 12.53 19.18
N TYR A 317 -0.09 11.30 19.50
CA TYR A 317 -0.50 10.29 18.51
C TYR A 317 -2.02 10.14 18.46
N SER A 318 -2.77 10.77 19.37
CA SER A 318 -4.23 10.60 19.44
C SER A 318 -4.94 10.93 18.12
N SER A 319 -4.46 11.94 17.38
CA SER A 319 -4.98 12.35 16.08
C SER A 319 -4.59 11.45 14.93
N GLN A 320 -3.58 10.58 15.10
CA GLN A 320 -3.27 9.54 14.12
C GLN A 320 -4.33 8.42 14.10
N PHE A 321 -5.31 8.49 15.00
CA PHE A 321 -6.45 7.59 15.08
C PHE A 321 -7.73 8.37 14.72
N TRP A 322 -7.95 8.57 13.42
CA TRP A 322 -9.00 9.44 12.87
C TRP A 322 -10.31 8.73 12.52
N PHE A 323 -10.33 7.40 12.48
CA PHE A 323 -11.47 6.61 11.99
C PHE A 323 -12.46 6.15 13.09
N ASP A 324 -12.13 6.35 14.37
CA ASP A 324 -13.04 6.11 15.51
C ASP A 324 -12.55 6.93 16.72
N TYR A 325 -13.37 7.07 17.77
CA TYR A 325 -13.01 7.75 19.03
C TYR A 325 -12.44 9.17 18.86
N THR A 326 -12.85 9.89 17.82
CA THR A 326 -12.32 11.23 17.50
C THR A 326 -12.69 12.27 18.56
N ASN A 327 -13.79 12.09 19.28
CA ASN A 327 -14.19 12.97 20.39
C ASN A 327 -13.42 12.71 21.69
N GLU A 328 -12.65 11.62 21.78
CA GLU A 328 -11.89 11.23 22.98
C GLU A 328 -10.42 11.64 22.83
N HIS A 329 -10.17 12.95 22.87
CA HIS A 329 -8.82 13.51 22.78
C HIS A 329 -8.70 14.82 23.56
N VAL A 330 -7.47 15.18 23.92
CA VAL A 330 -7.12 16.54 24.32
C VAL A 330 -6.46 17.20 23.12
N ALA A 331 -6.94 18.39 22.75
CA ALA A 331 -6.45 19.11 21.58
C ALA A 331 -4.94 19.33 21.64
N ARG A 332 -4.31 19.30 20.46
CA ARG A 332 -2.85 19.21 20.33
C ARG A 332 -2.17 20.55 20.05
N THR A 333 -0.83 20.48 20.04
CA THR A 333 0.04 21.37 19.28
C THR A 333 0.32 20.81 17.87
N ASN A 334 0.60 21.68 16.91
CA ASN A 334 0.96 21.28 15.55
C ASN A 334 2.22 20.40 15.53
N VAL A 335 2.30 19.46 14.57
CA VAL A 335 3.53 18.74 14.24
C VAL A 335 4.59 19.76 13.86
N ASP A 336 5.81 19.61 14.39
CA ASP A 336 6.92 20.47 14.02
C ASP A 336 7.35 20.26 12.56
N GLU A 337 8.03 21.26 11.99
CA GLU A 337 8.40 21.26 10.57
C GLU A 337 9.32 20.08 10.20
N GLN A 338 10.22 19.66 11.10
CA GLN A 338 11.14 18.57 10.83
C GLN A 338 10.41 17.23 10.81
N THR A 339 9.53 16.98 11.79
CA THR A 339 8.68 15.78 11.81
C THR A 339 7.71 15.76 10.61
N SER A 340 7.19 16.92 10.18
CA SER A 340 6.38 17.05 8.96
C SER A 340 7.14 16.66 7.69
N LEU A 341 8.45 16.92 7.64
CA LEU A 341 9.30 16.54 6.51
C LEU A 341 9.72 15.06 6.57
N ASP A 342 10.05 14.55 7.75
CA ASP A 342 10.60 13.20 7.92
C ASP A 342 9.52 12.14 8.00
N SER A 343 8.36 12.45 8.59
CA SER A 343 7.22 11.56 8.77
C SER A 343 5.92 12.25 8.32
N PRO A 344 5.81 12.64 7.04
CA PRO A 344 4.68 13.41 6.52
C PRO A 344 3.31 12.75 6.76
N TYR A 345 3.26 11.42 6.86
CA TYR A 345 2.04 10.68 7.22
C TYR A 345 1.40 11.15 8.53
N ARG A 346 2.16 11.70 9.47
CA ARG A 346 1.63 12.23 10.73
C ARG A 346 0.74 13.44 10.49
N VAL A 347 1.17 14.34 9.58
CA VAL A 347 0.40 15.53 9.22
C VAL A 347 -0.83 15.15 8.39
N TRP A 348 -0.71 14.18 7.50
CA TRP A 348 -1.87 13.66 6.74
C TRP A 348 -2.92 13.00 7.65
N ALA A 349 -2.48 12.26 8.68
CA ALA A 349 -3.40 11.71 9.66
C ALA A 349 -4.07 12.81 10.50
N ASP A 350 -3.33 13.87 10.87
CA ASP A 350 -3.91 15.03 11.53
C ASP A 350 -4.91 15.78 10.66
N ASP A 351 -4.60 15.97 9.38
CA ASP A 351 -5.51 16.58 8.42
C ASP A 351 -6.81 15.80 8.30
N HIS A 352 -6.73 14.46 8.36
CA HIS A 352 -7.90 13.60 8.44
C HIS A 352 -8.71 13.85 9.71
N PHE A 353 -8.03 13.88 10.85
CA PHE A 353 -8.66 14.05 12.15
C PHE A 353 -9.32 15.42 12.33
N TYR A 354 -8.66 16.50 11.89
CA TYR A 354 -9.07 17.89 12.09
C TYR A 354 -9.74 18.52 10.87
N HIS A 355 -9.88 17.78 9.76
CA HIS A 355 -10.40 18.27 8.48
C HIS A 355 -9.62 19.47 7.92
N GLU A 356 -8.29 19.36 7.94
CA GLU A 356 -7.35 20.38 7.47
C GLU A 356 -6.63 19.94 6.19
N LYS A 357 -5.78 20.81 5.63
CA LYS A 357 -5.02 20.55 4.38
C LYS A 357 -3.56 21.00 4.49
N ARG A 358 -2.89 20.63 5.58
CA ARG A 358 -1.47 20.96 5.87
C ARG A 358 -0.49 19.88 5.40
N GLY A 359 -0.97 18.71 4.99
CA GLY A 359 -0.21 17.57 4.53
C GLY A 359 0.75 17.96 3.41
N ARG A 360 1.98 17.46 3.48
CA ARG A 360 3.03 17.85 2.55
C ARG A 360 3.00 16.98 1.29
N LEU A 361 3.22 17.61 0.15
CA LEU A 361 3.38 16.93 -1.14
C LEU A 361 4.79 17.13 -1.70
N GLY A 362 5.31 16.11 -2.37
CA GLY A 362 6.56 16.22 -3.12
C GLY A 362 6.43 17.09 -4.37
N THR A 363 7.54 17.70 -4.77
CA THR A 363 7.66 18.42 -6.06
C THR A 363 7.76 17.48 -7.28
N ILE A 364 8.06 16.19 -7.06
CA ILE A 364 8.20 15.17 -8.10
C ILE A 364 6.87 14.46 -8.41
N ASP A 365 6.74 13.91 -9.62
CA ASP A 365 5.50 13.27 -10.07
C ASP A 365 5.35 11.81 -9.59
N TYR A 366 6.44 11.18 -9.13
CA TYR A 366 6.48 9.82 -8.60
C TYR A 366 7.84 9.53 -7.93
N PRO A 367 7.88 8.79 -6.80
CA PRO A 367 6.77 8.45 -5.92
C PRO A 367 6.21 9.68 -5.19
N LEU A 368 4.97 9.58 -4.70
CA LEU A 368 4.29 10.63 -3.94
C LEU A 368 4.50 10.50 -2.43
N SER A 369 4.73 9.29 -1.93
CA SER A 369 4.86 9.00 -0.50
C SER A 369 6.30 8.70 -0.09
N TRP A 370 6.71 9.18 1.09
CA TRP A 370 8.03 8.93 1.66
C TRP A 370 8.05 8.91 3.19
N GLU A 371 9.18 8.44 3.70
CA GLU A 371 9.67 8.63 5.07
C GLU A 371 11.17 8.99 5.02
N ARG A 372 11.67 9.76 5.99
CA ARG A 372 13.09 10.03 6.15
C ARG A 372 13.57 9.76 7.56
N ASN A 373 14.89 9.51 7.68
CA ASN A 373 15.59 9.43 8.94
C ASN A 373 15.07 8.37 9.94
N ALA A 374 14.21 7.44 9.50
CA ALA A 374 13.80 6.28 10.28
C ALA A 374 15.03 5.48 10.74
N SER A 375 15.05 5.14 12.04
CA SER A 375 16.19 4.55 12.73
C SER A 375 16.45 3.10 12.34
N ASP A 376 15.41 2.37 11.94
CA ASP A 376 15.42 0.94 11.65
C ASP A 376 15.29 0.63 10.15
N ALA A 377 15.27 1.66 9.30
CA ALA A 377 15.32 1.51 7.85
C ALA A 377 16.72 1.11 7.35
N HIS A 378 16.80 0.07 6.52
CA HIS A 378 18.02 -0.34 5.84
C HIS A 378 18.25 0.46 4.54
N TYR A 379 18.64 1.73 4.68
CA TYR A 379 18.89 2.62 3.53
C TYR A 379 19.86 2.10 2.47
N PRO A 380 20.88 1.26 2.75
CA PRO A 380 21.73 0.71 1.67
C PRO A 380 20.96 -0.02 0.58
N GLY A 381 19.75 -0.55 0.86
CA GLY A 381 18.86 -1.14 -0.13
C GLY A 381 18.45 -0.19 -1.26
N LEU A 382 18.49 1.13 -1.04
CA LEU A 382 18.19 2.15 -2.06
C LEU A 382 19.32 2.36 -3.08
N THR A 383 20.48 1.70 -2.91
CA THR A 383 21.60 1.80 -3.86
C THR A 383 21.20 1.33 -5.26
N VAL A 384 20.22 0.43 -5.37
CA VAL A 384 19.64 -0.01 -6.65
C VAL A 384 18.94 1.15 -7.39
N LEU A 385 18.41 2.13 -6.65
CA LEU A 385 17.82 3.35 -7.20
C LEU A 385 18.87 4.43 -7.39
N ASP A 386 19.46 4.96 -6.31
CA ASP A 386 20.51 5.96 -6.40
C ASP A 386 21.21 6.15 -5.04
N LYS A 387 22.51 6.47 -5.07
CA LYS A 387 23.28 6.75 -3.85
C LYS A 387 22.81 8.03 -3.15
N GLU A 388 22.17 8.95 -3.87
CA GLU A 388 21.61 10.17 -3.29
C GLU A 388 20.49 9.86 -2.28
N PHE A 389 19.64 8.88 -2.55
CA PHE A 389 18.59 8.46 -1.61
C PHE A 389 19.16 7.90 -0.31
N VAL A 390 20.24 7.12 -0.40
CA VAL A 390 20.97 6.60 0.76
C VAL A 390 21.52 7.75 1.61
N LYS A 391 22.16 8.74 0.96
CA LYS A 391 22.72 9.92 1.65
C LYS A 391 21.65 10.76 2.35
N ARG A 392 20.50 10.95 1.70
CA ARG A 392 19.38 11.73 2.23
C ARG A 392 18.51 10.96 3.24
N LYS A 393 18.81 9.66 3.45
CA LYS A 393 18.02 8.71 4.25
C LYS A 393 16.54 8.81 3.90
N LEU A 394 16.21 8.67 2.61
CA LEU A 394 14.89 8.91 2.06
C LEU A 394 14.28 7.62 1.51
N ALA A 395 13.34 7.04 2.25
CA ALA A 395 12.64 5.81 1.90
C ALA A 395 11.47 6.09 0.95
N PHE A 396 11.47 5.42 -0.20
CA PHE A 396 10.51 5.62 -1.28
C PHE A 396 10.08 4.29 -1.91
N PRO A 397 8.79 4.13 -2.26
CA PRO A 397 7.64 4.77 -1.61
C PRO A 397 7.49 4.30 -0.15
N TYR A 398 6.69 5.01 0.65
CA TYR A 398 6.40 4.62 2.04
C TYR A 398 4.89 4.39 2.25
N ALA A 399 4.54 3.14 2.56
CA ALA A 399 3.18 2.63 2.46
C ALA A 399 2.19 3.32 3.40
N ARG A 400 2.59 3.63 4.65
CA ARG A 400 1.71 4.35 5.58
C ARG A 400 1.40 5.76 5.09
N HIS A 401 2.39 6.48 4.56
CA HIS A 401 2.14 7.79 3.99
C HIS A 401 1.23 7.72 2.77
N ALA A 402 1.45 6.76 1.87
CA ALA A 402 0.52 6.53 0.76
C ALA A 402 -0.91 6.20 1.24
N ALA A 403 -1.04 5.39 2.29
CA ALA A 403 -2.33 4.99 2.84
C ALA A 403 -3.09 6.15 3.51
N GLU A 404 -2.42 6.97 4.32
CA GLU A 404 -3.06 8.15 4.95
C GLU A 404 -3.56 9.14 3.89
N MET A 405 -2.73 9.42 2.88
CA MET A 405 -3.14 10.26 1.74
C MET A 405 -4.33 9.65 0.99
N PHE A 406 -4.27 8.34 0.70
CA PHE A 406 -5.31 7.65 -0.03
C PHE A 406 -6.66 7.73 0.70
N LEU A 407 -6.68 7.38 1.99
CA LEU A 407 -7.90 7.34 2.79
C LEU A 407 -8.50 8.74 2.94
N LEU A 408 -7.68 9.76 3.21
CA LEU A 408 -8.15 11.15 3.28
C LEU A 408 -8.82 11.60 1.97
N LEU A 409 -8.14 11.42 0.84
CA LEU A 409 -8.63 11.85 -0.47
C LEU A 409 -9.82 11.02 -0.96
N ARG A 410 -9.98 9.80 -0.46
CA ARG A 410 -11.13 8.95 -0.75
C ARG A 410 -12.35 9.35 0.08
N HIS A 411 -12.18 9.77 1.34
CA HIS A 411 -13.26 10.08 2.27
C HIS A 411 -13.76 11.53 2.20
N ASN A 412 -12.89 12.50 1.88
CA ASN A 412 -13.25 13.92 1.81
C ASN A 412 -13.92 14.31 0.47
N GLN A 413 -15.12 13.79 0.22
CA GLN A 413 -16.01 14.25 -0.85
C GLN A 413 -17.04 15.25 -0.34
#